data_AF-A0A2T2NSJ1-F1
#
_entry.id   AF-A0A2T2NSJ1-F1
#
_cell.length_a   1.000
_cell.length_b   1.000
_cell.length_c   1.000
_cell.angle_alpha   90.00
_cell.angle_beta   90.00
_cell.angle_gamma   90.00
#
_symmetry.space_group_name_H-M   'P 1'
#
loop_
_entity.id
_entity.type
_entity.pdbx_description
1 polymer ?
#
loop_
_entity_poly.entity_id
_entity_poly.type
_entity_poly.pdbx_seq_one_letter_code
_entity_poly.pdbx_strand_id
1 'polypeptide(L)'
;MGWLRRSCQSQCLAKHALPSLSSFTRKHIRSDAMVRFKGIGFDFAVPSGPQLIRKVLVSSNHLDWNTFSARMFGQLFGAPNQICHANSVDDSGIAAKPHPGSKVHTGRRLIRNQIIFFNNAFSKKNMDEIVPRFLRNLYLRCSGFAIDIEWVEMDDLFAFVHDLASCCAVESFFG
;
A
#
# COMPACT_ATOMS: atom_id res chain seq x y z
N MET A 1 -14.10 51.06 18.75
CA MET A 1 -15.40 50.35 18.79
C MET A 1 -15.49 49.45 17.58
N GLY A 2 -15.81 48.16 17.73
CA GLY A 2 -16.27 47.32 16.60
C GLY A 2 -15.52 46.02 16.31
N TRP A 3 -14.98 45.33 17.31
CA TRP A 3 -14.72 43.88 17.20
C TRP A 3 -16.01 43.13 17.55
N LEU A 4 -16.50 42.25 16.67
CA LEU A 4 -17.34 41.06 16.90
C LEU A 4 -18.30 40.84 15.72
N ARG A 5 -18.11 39.71 15.01
CA ARG A 5 -19.13 38.77 14.48
C ARG A 5 -18.71 38.17 13.14
N ARG A 6 -17.81 37.18 13.18
CA ARG A 6 -17.84 36.00 12.30
C ARG A 6 -17.38 34.78 13.09
N SER A 7 -18.16 34.41 14.10
CA SER A 7 -18.06 33.12 14.79
C SER A 7 -19.48 32.62 15.01
N CYS A 8 -20.08 32.02 13.97
CA CYS A 8 -21.29 31.20 14.11
C CYS A 8 -21.61 30.42 12.82
N GLN A 9 -20.63 29.73 12.22
CA GLN A 9 -20.94 28.76 11.14
C GLN A 9 -20.04 27.52 11.12
N SER A 10 -18.94 27.49 11.86
CA SER A 10 -18.02 26.34 11.90
C SER A 10 -18.35 25.27 12.95
N GLN A 11 -19.43 25.41 13.73
CA GLN A 11 -19.73 24.51 14.87
C GLN A 11 -20.79 23.42 14.61
N CYS A 12 -21.37 23.33 13.40
CA CYS A 12 -22.40 22.32 13.12
C CYS A 12 -21.97 21.14 12.24
N LEU A 13 -20.72 21.07 11.76
CA LEU A 13 -20.24 19.95 10.92
C LEU A 13 -19.27 18.99 11.64
N ALA A 14 -18.97 19.21 12.92
CA ALA A 14 -18.00 18.42 13.68
C ALA A 14 -18.62 17.30 14.57
N LYS A 15 -19.86 16.86 14.32
CA LYS A 15 -20.55 15.83 15.13
C LYS A 15 -20.49 14.40 14.57
N HIS A 16 -19.86 14.19 13.43
CA HIS A 16 -19.59 12.85 12.87
C HIS A 16 -18.13 12.67 12.46
N ALA A 17 -17.19 13.14 13.30
CA ALA A 17 -15.81 12.69 13.18
C ALA A 17 -15.78 11.19 13.50
N LEU A 18 -15.60 10.35 12.48
CA LEU A 18 -15.25 8.95 12.67
C LEU A 18 -14.07 8.92 13.65
N PRO A 19 -14.16 8.16 14.77
CA PRO A 19 -13.03 8.04 15.68
C PRO A 19 -11.82 7.60 14.86
N SER A 20 -10.71 8.34 14.98
CA SER A 20 -9.49 8.01 14.26
C SER A 20 -9.14 6.53 14.54
N LEU A 21 -8.66 5.81 13.53
CA LEU A 21 -8.20 4.43 13.67
C LEU A 21 -7.27 4.27 14.89
N SER A 22 -6.44 5.28 15.19
CA SER A 22 -5.54 5.34 16.36
C SER A 22 -6.26 5.37 17.72
N SER A 23 -7.41 6.04 17.84
CA SER A 23 -8.21 6.11 19.06
C SER A 23 -9.00 4.83 19.31
N PHE A 24 -9.46 4.19 18.24
CA PHE A 24 -10.18 2.92 18.30
C PHE A 24 -9.24 1.76 18.61
N THR A 25 -8.08 1.72 17.94
CA THR A 25 -7.04 0.70 18.15
C THR A 25 -6.54 0.69 19.58
N ARG A 26 -6.26 1.84 20.22
CA ARG A 26 -5.86 1.84 21.64
C ARG A 26 -6.89 1.20 22.59
N LYS A 27 -8.18 1.32 22.29
CA LYS A 27 -9.26 0.80 23.16
C LYS A 27 -9.57 -0.68 22.92
N HIS A 28 -9.28 -1.19 21.72
CA HIS A 28 -9.72 -2.53 21.29
C HIS A 28 -8.57 -3.46 20.90
N ILE A 29 -7.32 -2.99 20.85
CA ILE A 29 -6.15 -3.85 20.66
C ILE A 29 -6.02 -4.74 21.90
N ARG A 30 -6.36 -6.02 21.73
CA ARG A 30 -5.97 -7.12 22.63
C ARG A 30 -4.91 -7.94 21.91
N SER A 31 -3.91 -8.44 22.62
CA SER A 31 -2.73 -9.10 22.02
C SER A 31 -3.05 -10.39 21.26
N ASP A 32 -4.27 -10.91 21.41
CA ASP A 32 -4.70 -12.24 21.00
C ASP A 32 -6.11 -12.28 20.37
N ALA A 33 -6.73 -11.12 20.08
CA ALA A 33 -8.13 -11.07 19.61
C ALA A 33 -8.26 -10.57 18.16
N MET A 34 -9.28 -11.06 17.47
CA MET A 34 -9.77 -10.46 16.22
C MET A 34 -10.70 -9.31 16.56
N VAL A 35 -10.41 -8.11 16.07
CA VAL A 35 -11.26 -6.93 16.22
C VAL A 35 -12.13 -6.80 14.97
N ARG A 36 -13.45 -6.96 15.12
CA ARG A 36 -14.40 -6.87 14.01
C ARG A 36 -14.91 -5.45 13.84
N PHE A 37 -14.93 -4.99 12.59
CA PHE A 37 -15.47 -3.71 12.18
C PHE A 37 -16.65 -3.95 11.25
N LYS A 38 -17.82 -3.46 11.67
CA LYS A 38 -19.02 -3.45 10.84
C LYS A 38 -19.36 -2.01 10.49
N GLY A 39 -19.39 -1.70 9.22
CA GLY A 39 -19.90 -0.45 8.70
C GLY A 39 -20.82 -0.68 7.50
N ILE A 40 -21.33 0.41 6.93
CA ILE A 40 -22.25 0.33 5.80
C ILE A 40 -21.49 -0.24 4.59
N GLY A 41 -21.83 -1.47 4.21
CA GLY A 41 -21.24 -2.15 3.06
C GLY A 41 -19.91 -2.89 3.32
N PHE A 42 -19.41 -2.91 4.56
CA PHE A 42 -18.18 -3.63 4.90
C PHE A 42 -18.25 -4.32 6.27
N ASP A 43 -17.77 -5.56 6.32
CA ASP A 43 -17.51 -6.33 7.54
C ASP A 43 -16.09 -6.87 7.41
N PHE A 44 -15.14 -6.33 8.19
CA PHE A 44 -13.76 -6.81 8.19
C PHE A 44 -13.27 -7.09 9.61
N ALA A 45 -12.46 -8.14 9.73
CA ALA A 45 -11.85 -8.54 10.98
C ALA A 45 -10.35 -8.23 10.92
N VAL A 46 -9.86 -7.43 11.86
CA VAL A 46 -8.44 -7.06 11.97
C VAL A 46 -7.81 -7.92 13.07
N PRO A 47 -6.77 -8.71 12.76
CA PRO A 47 -6.00 -9.38 13.79
C PRO A 47 -5.27 -8.34 14.64
N SER A 48 -5.50 -8.36 15.94
CA SER A 48 -4.81 -7.51 16.90
C SER A 48 -3.72 -8.31 17.61
N GLY A 49 -2.50 -7.77 17.60
CA GLY A 49 -1.34 -8.36 18.29
C GLY A 49 -0.40 -9.17 17.40
N PRO A 50 0.91 -9.17 17.70
CA PRO A 50 1.94 -9.69 16.80
C PRO A 50 1.82 -11.20 16.54
N GLN A 51 1.36 -11.98 17.53
CA GLN A 51 1.21 -13.42 17.40
C GLN A 51 0.07 -13.79 16.45
N LEU A 52 -1.07 -13.11 16.57
CA LEU A 52 -2.23 -13.33 15.72
C LEU A 52 -1.98 -12.82 14.30
N ILE A 53 -1.31 -11.66 14.14
CA ILE A 53 -0.86 -11.17 12.84
C ILE A 53 0.04 -12.20 12.15
N ARG A 54 1.06 -12.71 12.86
CA ARG A 54 1.94 -13.75 12.33
C ARG A 54 1.15 -15.01 11.96
N LYS A 55 0.24 -15.46 12.82
CA LYS A 55 -0.60 -16.63 12.55
C LYS A 55 -1.43 -16.41 11.29
N VAL A 56 -2.11 -15.28 11.15
CA VAL A 56 -2.94 -14.96 9.99
C VAL A 56 -2.12 -14.87 8.69
N LEU A 57 -0.94 -14.23 8.73
CA LEU A 57 -0.06 -14.12 7.57
C LEU A 57 0.57 -15.46 7.16
N VAL A 58 0.84 -16.35 8.10
CA VAL A 58 1.41 -17.68 7.83
C VAL A 58 0.33 -18.72 7.49
N SER A 59 -0.89 -18.57 8.02
CA SER A 59 -2.03 -19.47 7.79
C SER A 59 -2.79 -19.05 6.52
N SER A 60 -2.12 -19.12 5.36
CA SER A 60 -2.64 -18.63 4.08
C SER A 60 -3.91 -19.34 3.58
N ASN A 61 -4.29 -20.48 4.16
CA ASN A 61 -5.41 -21.29 3.69
C ASN A 61 -6.80 -20.66 3.90
N HIS A 62 -6.91 -19.61 4.73
CA HIS A 62 -8.21 -18.98 5.06
C HIS A 62 -8.34 -17.54 4.55
N LEU A 63 -7.27 -16.97 3.99
CA LEU A 63 -7.28 -15.64 3.39
C LEU A 63 -7.24 -15.78 1.87
N ASP A 64 -8.37 -15.51 1.23
CA ASP A 64 -8.44 -15.42 -0.22
C ASP A 64 -7.85 -14.09 -0.70
N TRP A 65 -6.52 -14.09 -0.84
CA TRP A 65 -5.76 -12.96 -1.34
C TRP A 65 -6.14 -12.59 -2.79
N ASN A 66 -6.66 -13.55 -3.56
CA ASN A 66 -6.99 -13.36 -4.96
C ASN A 66 -8.28 -12.56 -5.11
N THR A 67 -9.31 -12.86 -4.30
CA THR A 67 -10.54 -12.05 -4.22
C THR A 67 -10.25 -10.63 -3.72
N PHE A 68 -9.38 -10.48 -2.71
CA PHE A 68 -9.00 -9.15 -2.22
C PHE A 68 -8.24 -8.35 -3.28
N SER A 69 -7.20 -8.93 -3.89
CA SER A 69 -6.38 -8.26 -4.89
C SER A 69 -7.16 -7.93 -6.18
N ALA A 70 -8.12 -8.76 -6.60
CA ALA A 70 -8.97 -8.49 -7.76
C ALA A 70 -9.77 -7.19 -7.60
N ARG A 71 -10.34 -6.95 -6.42
CA ARG A 71 -11.06 -5.70 -6.12
C ARG A 71 -10.10 -4.51 -6.09
N MET A 72 -8.93 -4.68 -5.48
CA MET A 72 -7.90 -3.63 -5.42
C MET A 72 -7.40 -3.24 -6.82
N PHE A 73 -7.16 -4.20 -7.71
CA PHE A 73 -6.74 -3.91 -9.09
C PHE A 73 -7.78 -3.10 -9.87
N GLY A 74 -9.05 -3.47 -9.79
CA GLY A 74 -10.11 -2.72 -10.46
C GLY A 74 -10.31 -1.31 -9.89
N GLN A 75 -10.38 -1.20 -8.56
CA GLN A 75 -10.75 0.06 -7.89
C GLN A 75 -9.60 1.06 -7.77
N LEU A 76 -8.36 0.61 -7.54
CA LEU A 76 -7.22 1.51 -7.30
C LEU A 76 -6.36 1.73 -8.54
N PHE A 77 -6.24 0.72 -9.39
CA PHE A 77 -5.33 0.74 -10.53
C PHE A 77 -6.07 0.81 -11.88
N GLY A 78 -7.41 0.84 -11.88
CA GLY A 78 -8.21 0.91 -13.10
C GLY A 78 -8.04 -0.32 -13.99
N ALA A 79 -7.73 -1.49 -13.42
CA ALA A 79 -7.51 -2.69 -14.20
C ALA A 79 -8.79 -3.12 -14.95
N PRO A 80 -8.68 -3.62 -16.19
CA PRO A 80 -9.82 -4.14 -16.93
C PRO A 80 -10.60 -5.21 -16.16
N ASN A 81 -11.93 -5.21 -16.31
CA ASN A 81 -12.81 -6.20 -15.65
C ASN A 81 -12.40 -7.65 -15.93
N GLN A 82 -11.84 -7.93 -17.11
CA GLN A 82 -11.34 -9.25 -17.49
C GLN A 82 -10.18 -9.71 -16.59
N ILE A 83 -9.27 -8.80 -16.24
CA ILE A 83 -8.15 -9.08 -15.33
C ILE A 83 -8.67 -9.28 -13.90
N CYS A 84 -9.59 -8.42 -13.46
CA CYS A 84 -10.22 -8.55 -12.15
C CYS A 84 -10.94 -9.90 -12.00
N HIS A 85 -11.71 -10.28 -13.03
CA HIS A 85 -12.38 -11.58 -13.06
C HIS A 85 -11.38 -12.73 -13.06
N ALA A 86 -10.39 -12.71 -13.96
CA ALA A 86 -9.36 -13.74 -14.04
C ALA A 86 -8.62 -13.93 -12.71
N ASN A 87 -8.33 -12.85 -11.99
CA ASN A 87 -7.72 -12.90 -10.68
C ASN A 87 -8.67 -13.45 -9.61
N SER A 88 -9.95 -13.08 -9.63
CA SER A 88 -10.94 -13.57 -8.65
C SER A 88 -11.26 -15.06 -8.77
N VAL A 89 -11.08 -15.65 -9.95
CA VAL A 89 -11.33 -17.08 -10.21
C VAL A 89 -10.05 -17.92 -10.19
N ASP A 90 -8.88 -17.29 -10.00
CA ASP A 90 -7.63 -18.02 -9.81
C ASP A 90 -7.65 -18.70 -8.44
N ASP A 91 -7.77 -20.02 -8.41
CA ASP A 91 -7.77 -20.84 -7.19
C ASP A 91 -6.43 -21.56 -6.97
N SER A 92 -5.38 -21.18 -7.71
CA SER A 92 -4.11 -21.90 -7.72
C SER A 92 -3.20 -21.56 -6.54
N GLY A 93 -3.47 -20.44 -5.86
CA GLY A 93 -2.65 -19.95 -4.76
C GLY A 93 -1.23 -19.52 -5.15
N ILE A 94 -0.46 -19.07 -4.16
CA ILE A 94 0.86 -18.43 -4.37
C ILE A 94 2.04 -19.41 -4.37
N ALA A 95 1.84 -20.63 -3.84
CA ALA A 95 2.88 -21.63 -3.62
C ALA A 95 3.48 -22.17 -4.94
N ALA A 96 4.61 -22.87 -4.86
CA ALA A 96 5.25 -23.48 -6.02
C ALA A 96 4.30 -24.37 -6.82
N LYS A 97 3.62 -25.28 -6.12
CA LYS A 97 2.57 -26.14 -6.66
C LYS A 97 1.21 -25.46 -6.50
N PRO A 98 0.29 -25.63 -7.46
CA PRO A 98 -1.08 -25.13 -7.29
C PRO A 98 -1.79 -25.88 -6.16
N HIS A 99 -2.86 -25.30 -5.63
CA HIS A 99 -3.73 -26.00 -4.67
C HIS A 99 -4.28 -27.30 -5.29
N PRO A 100 -4.46 -28.38 -4.49
CA PRO A 100 -5.07 -29.61 -4.98
C PRO A 100 -6.44 -29.35 -5.61
N GLY A 101 -6.66 -29.85 -6.83
CA GLY A 101 -7.91 -29.66 -7.58
C GLY A 101 -7.99 -28.40 -8.44
N SER A 102 -7.06 -27.44 -8.28
CA SER A 102 -6.98 -26.28 -9.17
C SER A 102 -6.67 -26.72 -10.60
N LYS A 103 -7.43 -26.18 -11.57
CA LYS A 103 -7.23 -26.42 -13.00
C LYS A 103 -6.53 -25.26 -13.71
N VAL A 104 -6.08 -24.26 -12.95
CA VAL A 104 -5.40 -23.08 -13.52
C VAL A 104 -4.02 -23.49 -14.03
N HIS A 105 -3.80 -23.28 -15.33
CA HIS A 105 -2.51 -23.54 -15.97
C HIS A 105 -1.39 -22.72 -15.30
N THR A 106 -0.19 -23.29 -15.16
CA THR A 106 0.96 -22.65 -14.47
C THR A 106 1.26 -21.23 -14.95
N GLY A 107 1.16 -20.98 -16.26
CA GLY A 107 1.38 -19.64 -16.85
C GLY A 107 0.26 -18.63 -16.60
N ARG A 108 -0.89 -19.04 -16.04
CA ARG A 108 -2.06 -18.19 -15.78
C ARG A 108 -2.29 -17.95 -14.28
N ARG A 109 -1.33 -18.32 -13.43
CA ARG A 109 -1.36 -18.14 -11.98
C ARG A 109 -0.93 -16.72 -11.62
N LEU A 110 -1.88 -15.78 -11.66
CA LEU A 110 -1.59 -14.34 -11.71
C LEU A 110 -0.83 -13.85 -10.48
N ILE A 111 -1.34 -14.11 -9.28
CA ILE A 111 -0.70 -13.67 -8.03
C ILE A 111 0.65 -14.37 -7.81
N ARG A 112 0.75 -15.66 -8.15
CA ARG A 112 2.05 -16.36 -8.10
C ARG A 112 3.08 -15.70 -9.02
N ASN A 113 2.70 -15.42 -10.26
CA ASN A 113 3.60 -14.82 -11.23
C ASN A 113 4.01 -13.41 -10.81
N GLN A 114 3.08 -12.65 -10.22
CA GLN A 114 3.38 -11.34 -9.62
C GLN A 114 4.39 -11.44 -8.47
N ILE A 115 4.23 -12.41 -7.56
CA ILE A 115 5.17 -12.64 -6.46
C ILE A 115 6.55 -13.04 -6.98
N ILE A 116 6.63 -13.92 -7.98
CA ILE A 116 7.90 -14.31 -8.61
C ILE A 116 8.56 -13.09 -9.26
N PHE A 117 7.78 -12.29 -9.98
CA PHE A 117 8.26 -11.08 -10.63
C PHE A 117 8.87 -10.11 -9.60
N PHE A 118 8.16 -9.77 -8.53
CA PHE A 118 8.68 -8.86 -7.52
C PHE A 118 9.84 -9.43 -6.72
N ASN A 119 9.81 -10.73 -6.38
CA ASN A 119 10.96 -11.38 -5.73
C ASN A 119 12.21 -11.35 -6.61
N ASN A 120 12.04 -11.48 -7.94
CA ASN A 120 13.14 -11.34 -8.88
C ASN A 120 13.58 -9.87 -8.95
N ALA A 121 12.67 -8.94 -9.21
CA ALA A 121 12.97 -7.51 -9.34
C ALA A 121 13.69 -6.93 -8.11
N PHE A 122 13.29 -7.36 -6.90
CA PHE A 122 13.91 -6.97 -5.64
C PHE A 122 14.94 -7.98 -5.10
N SER A 123 15.40 -8.91 -5.94
CA SER A 123 16.50 -9.81 -5.56
C SER A 123 17.79 -9.01 -5.39
N LYS A 124 18.72 -9.52 -4.57
CA LYS A 124 20.03 -8.88 -4.33
C LYS A 124 20.71 -8.49 -5.64
N LYS A 125 20.76 -9.41 -6.60
CA LYS A 125 21.40 -9.18 -7.91
C LYS A 125 20.82 -7.96 -8.63
N ASN A 126 19.49 -7.85 -8.69
CA ASN A 126 18.85 -6.74 -9.40
C ASN A 126 18.91 -5.45 -8.58
N MET A 127 18.83 -5.53 -7.25
CA MET A 127 19.02 -4.38 -6.36
C MET A 127 20.45 -3.81 -6.44
N ASP A 128 21.46 -4.66 -6.61
CA ASP A 128 22.86 -4.24 -6.81
C ASP A 128 23.02 -3.40 -8.09
N GLU A 129 22.10 -3.50 -9.06
CA GLU A 129 22.04 -2.63 -10.24
C GLU A 129 21.15 -1.39 -10.06
N ILE A 130 19.99 -1.54 -9.40
CA ILE A 130 19.01 -0.46 -9.20
C ILE A 130 19.56 0.60 -8.22
N VAL A 131 20.21 0.19 -7.13
CA VAL A 131 20.68 1.11 -6.09
C VAL A 131 21.73 2.11 -6.62
N PRO A 132 22.77 1.71 -7.38
CA PRO A 132 23.70 2.66 -7.96
C PRO A 132 23.04 3.64 -8.95
N ARG A 133 22.05 3.19 -9.73
CA ARG A 133 21.27 4.07 -10.62
C ARG A 133 20.49 5.10 -9.81
N PHE A 134 19.85 4.67 -8.74
CA PHE A 134 19.12 5.56 -7.84
C PHE A 134 20.02 6.61 -7.21
N LEU A 135 21.17 6.20 -6.68
CA LEU A 135 22.14 7.12 -6.08
C LEU A 135 22.68 8.11 -7.11
N ARG A 136 22.96 7.65 -8.33
CA ARG A 136 23.39 8.52 -9.44
C ARG A 136 22.31 9.54 -9.80
N ASN A 137 21.05 9.09 -9.99
CA ASN A 137 19.96 9.99 -10.36
C ASN A 137 19.68 11.00 -9.24
N LEU A 138 19.70 10.54 -7.98
CA LEU A 138 19.55 11.41 -6.82
C LEU A 138 20.67 12.47 -6.78
N TYR A 139 21.93 12.06 -6.97
CA TYR A 139 23.05 12.99 -7.00
C TYR A 139 22.89 14.03 -8.11
N LEU A 140 22.62 13.60 -9.35
CA LEU A 140 22.42 14.49 -10.49
C LEU A 140 21.29 15.51 -10.25
N ARG A 141 20.20 15.05 -9.63
CA ARG A 141 19.05 15.91 -9.34
C ARG A 141 19.31 16.88 -8.21
N CYS A 142 20.00 16.43 -7.16
CA CYS A 142 20.47 17.28 -6.08
C CYS A 142 21.43 18.36 -6.60
N SER A 143 22.38 18.00 -7.46
CA SER A 143 23.30 18.94 -8.12
C SER A 143 22.61 19.90 -9.08
N GLY A 144 21.40 19.55 -9.55
CA GLY A 144 20.57 20.42 -10.38
C GLY A 144 19.80 21.48 -9.59
N PHE A 145 19.68 21.35 -8.27
CA PHE A 145 19.10 22.42 -7.46
C PHE A 145 20.10 23.56 -7.31
N ALA A 146 19.66 24.79 -7.55
CA ALA A 146 20.41 26.01 -7.31
C ALA A 146 20.43 26.37 -5.81
N ILE A 147 20.77 25.39 -4.96
CA ILE A 147 20.99 25.62 -3.53
C ILE A 147 22.44 26.07 -3.38
N ASP A 148 22.62 27.36 -3.10
CA ASP A 148 23.92 27.95 -2.83
C ASP A 148 24.31 27.76 -1.36
N ILE A 149 25.35 28.46 -0.89
CA ILE A 149 25.80 28.48 0.51
C ILE A 149 24.74 29.12 1.43
N GLU A 150 23.80 29.89 0.87
CA GLU A 150 22.73 30.53 1.61
C GLU A 150 21.57 29.58 1.91
N TRP A 151 20.93 29.78 3.07
CA TRP A 151 19.73 29.04 3.44
C TRP A 151 18.58 29.37 2.48
N VAL A 152 18.03 28.32 1.86
CA VAL A 152 16.85 28.43 1.00
C VAL A 152 15.62 27.96 1.79
N GLU A 153 14.60 28.81 1.87
CA GLU A 153 13.30 28.41 2.39
C GLU A 153 12.49 27.68 1.31
N MET A 154 11.85 26.59 1.70
CA MET A 154 10.95 25.81 0.84
C MET A 154 9.59 25.66 1.53
N ASP A 155 8.52 25.83 0.75
CA ASP A 155 7.15 25.86 1.27
C ASP A 155 6.67 24.49 1.78
N ASP A 156 7.13 23.39 1.19
CA ASP A 156 6.67 22.04 1.50
C ASP A 156 7.79 20.99 1.41
N LEU A 157 8.24 20.51 2.57
CA LEU A 157 9.24 19.44 2.69
C LEU A 157 8.74 18.12 2.10
N PHE A 158 7.47 17.78 2.27
CA PHE A 158 6.91 16.54 1.74
C PHE A 158 6.91 16.57 0.21
N ALA A 159 6.43 17.65 -0.40
CA ALA A 159 6.44 17.80 -1.85
C ALA A 159 7.87 17.72 -2.40
N PHE A 160 8.83 18.41 -1.76
CA PHE A 160 10.23 18.36 -2.15
C PHE A 160 10.82 16.93 -2.10
N VAL A 161 10.69 16.24 -0.97
CA VAL A 161 11.23 14.88 -0.80
C VAL A 161 10.53 13.90 -1.72
N HIS A 162 9.22 14.01 -1.87
CA HIS A 162 8.43 13.20 -2.79
C HIS A 162 8.93 13.38 -4.21
N ASP A 163 9.00 14.61 -4.71
CA ASP A 163 9.36 14.86 -6.09
C ASP A 163 10.80 14.46 -6.36
N LEU A 164 11.72 14.71 -5.42
CA LEU A 164 13.11 14.29 -5.52
C LEU A 164 13.26 12.76 -5.56
N ALA A 165 12.74 12.07 -4.54
CA ALA A 165 12.97 10.63 -4.36
C ALA A 165 12.12 9.77 -5.32
N SER A 166 10.85 10.14 -5.55
CA SER A 166 9.93 9.34 -6.36
C SER A 166 10.38 9.25 -7.81
N CYS A 167 10.76 10.36 -8.47
CA CYS A 167 11.18 10.23 -9.88
C CYS A 167 12.53 9.52 -10.00
N CYS A 168 13.47 9.75 -9.07
CA CYS A 168 14.73 8.99 -9.05
C CYS A 168 14.47 7.48 -8.91
N ALA A 169 13.52 7.08 -8.06
CA ALA A 169 13.13 5.68 -7.90
C ALA A 169 12.48 5.11 -9.16
N VAL A 170 11.57 5.85 -9.80
CA VAL A 170 10.90 5.44 -11.04
C VAL A 170 11.92 5.28 -12.18
N GLU A 171 12.76 6.27 -12.44
CA GLU A 171 13.79 6.20 -13.47
C GLU A 171 14.77 5.05 -13.22
N SER A 172 15.17 4.83 -11.97
CA SER A 172 16.10 3.74 -11.64
C SER A 172 15.49 2.36 -11.87
N PHE A 173 14.18 2.23 -11.69
CA PHE A 173 13.47 0.97 -11.84
C PHE A 173 13.06 0.69 -13.29
N PHE A 174 12.70 1.71 -14.06
CA PHE A 174 12.16 1.56 -15.42
C PHE A 174 13.13 1.93 -16.56
N GLY A 175 14.24 2.62 -16.26
CA GLY A 175 15.22 3.08 -17.24
C GLY A 175 14.99 4.53 -17.66
#